data_AF-A0A1W9IJI4-F1
#
_entry.id   AF-A0A1W9IJI4-F1
#
_cell.length_a   1.000
_cell.length_b   1.000
_cell.length_c   1.000
_cell.angle_alpha   90.00
_cell.angle_beta   90.00
_cell.angle_gamma   90.00
#
_symmetry.space_group_name_H-M   'P 1'
#
loop_
_entity.id
_entity.type
_entity.pdbx_description
1 polymer ?
#
loop_
_entity_poly.entity_id
_entity_poly.type
_entity_poly.pdbx_seq_one_letter_code
_entity_poly.pdbx_strand_id
1 'polypeptide(L)'
;MSLEFLGRLHKELSITSSALYEVVLSISERVNRKTQIIRLHWHASGILQQIDEVTAEVGRQVADHISRPSLSQDQNDAALDTTVSQAVTRVQTLKQSLTQIDGKIRELKLEAIHEDSLKLQQDLTIRSAKIERLTITRHAAAVGQTLSAMPRSASVHIASVLRGPFLLAPSEGLIFRTDDIVVLIGVESEVDRLVTWFTSKRTLNAATTKSA
;
A
#
# COMPACT_ATOMS: atom_id res chain seq x y z
N MET A 1 28.87 31.05 -34.47
CA MET A 1 27.43 30.87 -34.15
C MET A 1 26.91 29.44 -34.37
N SER A 2 27.51 28.58 -35.23
CA SER A 2 27.05 27.18 -35.41
C SER A 2 27.47 26.21 -34.30
N LEU A 3 28.62 26.42 -33.66
CA LEU A 3 29.14 25.56 -32.59
C LEU A 3 28.32 25.64 -31.28
N GLU A 4 27.77 26.81 -30.95
CA GLU A 4 26.88 26.96 -29.78
C GLU A 4 25.52 26.29 -29.99
N PHE A 5 25.03 26.25 -31.23
CA PHE A 5 23.76 25.61 -31.59
C PHE A 5 23.88 24.08 -31.58
N LEU A 6 24.98 23.54 -32.09
CA LEU A 6 25.33 22.11 -31.99
C LEU A 6 25.54 21.66 -30.54
N GLY A 7 26.19 22.50 -29.72
CA GLY A 7 26.36 22.23 -28.29
C GLY A 7 25.05 22.20 -27.51
N ARG A 8 24.08 23.07 -27.86
CA ARG A 8 22.73 23.06 -27.27
C ARG A 8 21.90 21.88 -27.75
N LEU A 9 21.91 21.58 -29.05
CA LEU A 9 21.22 20.40 -29.60
C LEU A 9 21.76 19.09 -29.00
N HIS A 10 23.08 18.95 -28.87
CA HIS A 10 23.68 17.75 -28.26
C HIS A 10 23.32 17.64 -26.77
N LYS A 11 23.28 18.77 -26.06
CA LYS A 11 22.87 18.80 -24.65
C LYS A 11 21.39 18.45 -24.48
N GLU A 12 20.50 19.00 -25.32
CA GLU A 12 19.07 18.69 -25.29
C GLU A 12 18.77 17.23 -25.71
N LEU A 13 19.47 16.70 -26.72
CA LEU A 13 19.36 15.28 -27.11
C LEU A 13 19.91 14.35 -26.04
N SER A 14 21.03 14.71 -25.39
CA SER A 14 21.60 13.92 -24.29
C SER A 14 20.67 13.87 -23.08
N ILE A 15 20.04 15.00 -22.72
CA ILE A 15 19.03 15.07 -21.65
C ILE A 15 17.80 14.22 -22.01
N THR A 16 17.35 14.28 -23.27
CA THR A 16 16.18 13.51 -23.74
C THR A 16 16.47 12.01 -23.80
N SER A 17 17.68 11.62 -24.20
CA SER A 17 18.13 10.22 -24.22
C SER A 17 18.25 9.63 -22.82
N SER A 18 18.79 10.41 -21.87
CA SER A 18 18.86 10.01 -20.45
C SER A 18 17.47 9.78 -19.87
N ALA A 19 16.54 10.70 -20.11
CA ALA A 19 15.16 10.56 -19.67
C ALA A 19 14.46 9.33 -20.29
N LEU A 20 14.70 9.06 -21.58
CA LEU A 20 14.14 7.89 -22.25
C LEU A 20 14.72 6.58 -21.70
N TYR A 21 16.02 6.55 -21.38
CA TYR A 21 16.67 5.42 -20.74
C TYR A 21 16.06 5.14 -19.35
N GLU A 22 15.89 6.17 -18.52
CA GLU A 22 15.27 6.04 -17.20
C GLU A 22 13.82 5.52 -17.27
N VAL A 23 13.05 6.00 -18.26
CA VAL A 23 11.69 5.51 -18.51
C VAL A 23 11.70 4.03 -18.88
N VAL A 24 12.54 3.62 -19.83
CA VAL A 24 12.64 2.21 -20.25
C VAL A 24 13.10 1.32 -19.10
N LEU A 25 14.10 1.75 -18.33
CA LEU A 25 14.59 1.03 -17.16
C LEU A 25 13.48 0.84 -16.12
N SER A 26 12.77 1.91 -15.77
CA SER A 26 11.69 1.85 -14.77
C SER A 26 10.52 0.96 -15.21
N ILE A 27 10.17 0.96 -16.49
CA ILE A 27 9.17 0.06 -17.05
C ILE A 27 9.67 -1.39 -16.97
N SER A 28 10.94 -1.62 -17.32
CA SER A 28 11.54 -2.96 -17.29
C SER A 28 11.59 -3.53 -15.88
N GLU A 29 12.00 -2.74 -14.89
CA GLU A 29 11.97 -3.11 -13.47
C GLU A 29 10.54 -3.45 -13.00
N ARG A 30 9.57 -2.61 -13.35
CA ARG A 30 8.16 -2.82 -13.01
C ARG A 30 7.59 -4.10 -13.64
N VAL A 31 7.89 -4.35 -14.92
CA VAL A 31 7.46 -5.57 -15.62
C VAL A 31 8.13 -6.81 -15.03
N ASN A 32 9.43 -6.74 -14.73
CA ASN A 32 10.16 -7.84 -14.10
C ASN A 32 9.53 -8.21 -12.75
N ARG A 33 9.29 -7.23 -11.87
CA ARG A 33 8.64 -7.47 -10.57
C ARG A 33 7.22 -8.03 -10.70
N LYS A 34 6.39 -7.49 -11.60
CA LYS A 34 5.05 -8.04 -11.87
C LYS A 34 5.11 -9.49 -12.32
N THR A 35 6.06 -9.81 -13.20
CA THR A 35 6.27 -11.19 -13.68
C THR A 35 6.68 -12.11 -12.54
N GLN A 36 7.58 -11.67 -11.65
CA GLN A 36 7.98 -12.44 -10.46
C GLN A 36 6.80 -12.68 -9.52
N ILE A 37 5.98 -11.66 -9.24
CA ILE A 37 4.77 -11.79 -8.41
C ILE A 37 3.77 -12.78 -9.04
N ILE A 38 3.55 -12.70 -10.36
CA ILE A 38 2.67 -13.64 -11.07
C ILE A 38 3.19 -15.07 -10.98
N ARG A 39 4.50 -15.29 -11.17
CA ARG A 39 5.11 -16.62 -11.03
C ARG A 39 4.92 -17.18 -9.62
N LEU A 40 5.09 -16.34 -8.59
CA LEU A 40 4.86 -16.74 -7.20
C LEU A 40 3.38 -17.08 -6.95
N HIS A 41 2.44 -16.31 -7.48
CA HIS A 41 1.01 -16.65 -7.41
C HIS A 41 0.69 -17.95 -8.14
N TRP A 42 1.29 -18.20 -9.30
CA TRP A 42 1.14 -19.46 -10.02
C TRP A 42 1.64 -20.65 -9.19
N HIS A 43 2.79 -20.48 -8.52
CA HIS A 43 3.33 -21.49 -7.62
C HIS A 43 2.40 -21.73 -6.41
N ALA A 44 1.88 -20.66 -5.79
CA ALA A 44 0.89 -20.78 -4.71
C ALA A 44 -0.37 -21.53 -5.14
N SER A 45 -0.92 -21.22 -6.32
CA SER A 45 -2.06 -21.94 -6.90
C SER A 45 -1.76 -23.42 -7.10
N GLY A 46 -0.55 -23.76 -7.58
CA GLY A 46 -0.12 -25.16 -7.71
C GLY A 46 -0.04 -25.89 -6.38
N ILE A 47 0.44 -25.24 -5.32
CA ILE A 47 0.47 -25.83 -3.96
C ILE A 47 -0.94 -26.04 -3.42
N LEU A 48 -1.85 -25.09 -3.62
CA LEU A 48 -3.25 -25.23 -3.21
C LEU A 48 -3.92 -26.42 -3.92
N GLN A 49 -3.70 -26.56 -5.23
CA GLN A 49 -4.19 -27.71 -5.99
C GLN A 49 -3.63 -29.03 -5.43
N GLN A 50 -2.35 -29.08 -5.04
CA GLN A 50 -1.78 -30.28 -4.41
C GLN A 50 -2.39 -30.60 -3.05
N ILE A 51 -2.78 -29.59 -2.26
CA ILE A 51 -3.50 -29.79 -1.01
C ILE A 51 -4.87 -30.40 -1.28
N ASP A 52 -5.59 -29.88 -2.28
CA ASP A 52 -6.90 -30.39 -2.68
C ASP A 52 -6.80 -31.84 -3.19
N GLU A 53 -5.79 -32.16 -4.00
CA GLU A 53 -5.52 -33.51 -4.49
C GLU A 53 -5.22 -34.50 -3.35
N VAL A 54 -4.37 -34.11 -2.39
CA VAL A 54 -4.08 -34.94 -1.20
C VAL A 54 -5.33 -35.14 -0.35
N THR A 55 -6.14 -34.10 -0.18
CA THR A 55 -7.39 -34.16 0.60
C THR A 55 -8.41 -35.07 -0.07
N ALA A 56 -8.57 -34.96 -1.39
CA ALA A 56 -9.45 -35.82 -2.18
C ALA A 56 -8.99 -37.28 -2.15
N GLU A 57 -7.69 -37.53 -2.23
CA GLU A 57 -7.12 -38.88 -2.14
C GLU A 57 -7.40 -39.53 -0.77
N VAL A 58 -7.14 -38.81 0.32
CA VAL A 58 -7.47 -39.30 1.67
C VAL A 58 -8.96 -39.55 1.81
N GLY A 59 -9.80 -38.63 1.33
CA GLY A 59 -11.26 -38.78 1.37
C GLY A 59 -11.74 -40.05 0.63
N ARG A 60 -11.16 -40.33 -0.55
CA ARG A 60 -11.42 -41.56 -1.31
C ARG A 60 -10.99 -42.80 -0.54
N GLN A 61 -9.80 -42.82 0.02
CA GLN A 61 -9.29 -43.99 0.77
C GLN A 61 -10.10 -44.27 2.04
N VAL A 62 -10.53 -43.22 2.75
CA VAL A 62 -11.41 -43.35 3.92
C VAL A 62 -12.78 -43.90 3.50
N ALA A 63 -13.37 -43.40 2.40
CA ALA A 63 -14.64 -43.91 1.89
C ALA A 63 -14.56 -45.39 1.44
N ASP A 64 -13.47 -45.75 0.76
CA ASP A 64 -13.21 -47.13 0.33
C ASP A 64 -13.03 -48.08 1.53
N HIS A 65 -12.40 -47.60 2.61
CA HIS A 65 -12.22 -48.38 3.84
C HIS A 65 -13.55 -48.66 4.55
N ILE A 66 -14.41 -47.64 4.67
CA ILE A 66 -15.75 -47.78 5.29
C ILE A 66 -16.66 -48.71 4.47
N SER A 67 -16.46 -48.79 3.15
CA SER A 67 -17.31 -49.55 2.24
C SER A 67 -16.98 -51.05 2.14
N ARG A 68 -15.89 -51.55 2.76
CA ARG A 68 -15.43 -52.95 2.62
C ARG A 68 -15.92 -53.86 3.77
N PRO A 69 -16.47 -55.06 3.49
CA PRO A 69 -16.92 -56.00 4.53
C PRO A 69 -15.76 -56.62 5.34
N SER A 70 -15.90 -56.59 6.67
CA SER A 70 -14.89 -56.92 7.69
C SER A 70 -14.46 -58.40 7.73
N LEU A 71 -13.27 -58.70 7.22
CA LEU A 71 -12.57 -59.96 7.55
C LEU A 71 -11.13 -59.74 8.06
N SER A 72 -10.55 -58.54 7.89
CA SER A 72 -9.18 -58.19 8.30
C SER A 72 -9.09 -56.73 8.78
N GLN A 73 -9.89 -56.37 9.78
CA GLN A 73 -10.11 -54.98 10.20
C GLN A 73 -8.87 -54.34 10.86
N ASP A 74 -8.17 -55.05 11.74
CA ASP A 74 -7.01 -54.50 12.49
C ASP A 74 -5.82 -54.10 11.60
N GLN A 75 -5.55 -54.83 10.51
CA GLN A 75 -4.44 -54.50 9.60
C GLN A 75 -4.79 -53.34 8.66
N ASN A 76 -6.06 -53.22 8.27
CA ASN A 76 -6.51 -52.12 7.42
C ASN A 76 -6.61 -50.79 8.21
N ASP A 77 -7.00 -50.85 9.49
CA ASP A 77 -7.06 -49.66 10.36
C ASP A 77 -5.67 -49.05 10.59
N ALA A 78 -4.65 -49.89 10.83
CA ALA A 78 -3.26 -49.43 10.96
C ALA A 78 -2.73 -48.83 9.64
N ALA A 79 -3.06 -49.42 8.50
CA ALA A 79 -2.66 -48.89 7.19
C ALA A 79 -3.32 -47.52 6.93
N LEU A 80 -4.61 -47.37 7.22
CA LEU A 80 -5.33 -46.11 7.07
C LEU A 80 -4.77 -45.01 7.98
N ASP A 81 -4.47 -45.33 9.24
CA ASP A 81 -3.86 -44.37 10.18
C ASP A 81 -2.49 -43.87 9.70
N THR A 82 -1.67 -44.78 9.14
CA THR A 82 -0.39 -44.37 8.53
C THR A 82 -0.59 -43.47 7.31
N THR A 83 -1.57 -43.73 6.45
CA THR A 83 -1.82 -42.90 5.27
C THR A 83 -2.38 -41.54 5.64
N VAL A 84 -3.31 -41.47 6.60
CA VAL A 84 -3.82 -40.20 7.13
C VAL A 84 -2.69 -39.39 7.77
N SER A 85 -1.85 -40.02 8.60
CA SER A 85 -0.70 -39.35 9.23
C SER A 85 0.31 -38.81 8.21
N GLN A 86 0.59 -39.58 7.15
CA GLN A 86 1.44 -39.12 6.04
C GLN A 86 0.82 -37.95 5.28
N ALA A 87 -0.50 -38.00 5.02
CA ALA A 87 -1.21 -36.93 4.34
C ALA A 87 -1.25 -35.64 5.18
N VAL A 88 -1.49 -35.74 6.49
CA VAL A 88 -1.43 -34.59 7.42
C VAL A 88 -0.05 -33.94 7.37
N THR A 89 1.02 -34.74 7.46
CA THR A 89 2.39 -34.24 7.38
C THR A 89 2.64 -33.52 6.05
N ARG A 90 2.21 -34.13 4.94
CA ARG A 90 2.36 -33.55 3.60
C ARG A 90 1.60 -32.23 3.44
N VAL A 91 0.34 -32.17 3.89
CA VAL A 91 -0.46 -30.94 3.89
C VAL A 91 0.19 -29.87 4.76
N GLN A 92 0.76 -30.23 5.90
CA GLN A 92 1.47 -29.28 6.77
C GLN A 92 2.71 -28.70 6.08
N THR A 93 3.51 -29.52 5.40
CA THR A 93 4.65 -29.05 4.60
C THR A 93 4.20 -28.12 3.47
N LEU A 94 3.12 -28.46 2.75
CA LEU A 94 2.56 -27.62 1.69
C LEU A 94 2.06 -26.27 2.23
N LYS A 95 1.37 -26.25 3.37
CA LYS A 95 0.94 -25.01 4.05
C LYS A 95 2.11 -24.14 4.48
N GLN A 96 3.19 -24.74 4.98
CA GLN A 96 4.40 -24.00 5.34
C GLN A 96 5.05 -23.37 4.10
N SER A 97 5.11 -24.11 2.98
CA SER A 97 5.59 -23.59 1.71
C SER A 97 4.74 -22.43 1.19
N LEU A 98 3.40 -22.53 1.28
CA LEU A 98 2.49 -21.44 0.93
C LEU A 98 2.76 -20.18 1.74
N THR A 99 2.95 -20.31 3.06
CA THR A 99 3.27 -19.18 3.95
C THR A 99 4.58 -18.50 3.54
N GLN A 100 5.58 -19.27 3.11
CA GLN A 100 6.84 -18.72 2.61
C GLN A 100 6.66 -17.96 1.29
N ILE A 101 5.83 -18.47 0.37
CA ILE A 101 5.52 -17.78 -0.89
C ILE A 101 4.78 -16.46 -0.62
N ASP A 102 3.79 -16.47 0.27
CA ASP A 102 3.07 -15.25 0.67
C ASP A 102 4.02 -14.21 1.29
N GLY A 103 4.97 -14.66 2.11
CA GLY A 103 6.04 -13.82 2.64
C GLY A 103 6.85 -13.13 1.54
N LYS A 104 7.30 -13.89 0.53
CA LYS A 104 8.06 -13.36 -0.63
C LYS A 104 7.23 -12.38 -1.47
N ILE A 105 5.95 -12.67 -1.69
CA ILE A 105 5.04 -11.76 -2.41
C ILE A 105 4.92 -10.44 -1.65
N ARG A 106 4.79 -10.49 -0.32
CA ARG A 106 4.70 -9.31 0.53
C ARG A 106 5.99 -8.48 0.49
N GLU A 107 7.14 -9.13 0.56
CA GLU A 107 8.46 -8.48 0.46
C GLU A 107 8.62 -7.72 -0.86
N LEU A 108 8.36 -8.37 -1.99
CA LEU A 108 8.42 -7.73 -3.32
C LEU A 108 7.46 -6.54 -3.46
N LYS A 109 6.27 -6.63 -2.85
CA LYS A 109 5.31 -5.52 -2.84
C LYS A 109 5.81 -4.34 -1.99
N LEU A 110 6.42 -4.61 -0.84
CA LEU A 110 6.99 -3.59 0.03
C LEU A 110 8.18 -2.89 -0.62
N GLU A 111 9.06 -3.64 -1.28
CA GLU A 111 10.17 -3.08 -2.05
C GLU A 111 9.68 -2.16 -3.17
N ALA A 112 8.64 -2.58 -3.91
CA ALA A 112 8.04 -1.74 -4.95
C ALA A 112 7.44 -0.44 -4.40
N ILE A 113 6.72 -0.50 -3.27
CA ILE A 113 6.16 0.68 -2.60
C ILE A 113 7.28 1.61 -2.13
N HIS A 114 8.37 1.05 -1.61
CA HIS A 114 9.51 1.85 -1.13
C HIS A 114 10.15 2.64 -2.27
N GLU A 115 10.42 2.00 -3.41
CA GLU A 115 10.98 2.68 -4.57
C GLU A 115 10.03 3.73 -5.16
N ASP A 116 8.74 3.41 -5.30
CA ASP A 116 7.75 4.38 -5.78
C ASP A 116 7.65 5.58 -4.82
N SER A 117 7.79 5.36 -3.51
CA SER A 117 7.83 6.44 -2.52
C SER A 117 9.08 7.32 -2.65
N LEU A 118 10.25 6.74 -2.91
CA LEU A 118 11.48 7.50 -3.13
C LEU A 118 11.37 8.36 -4.39
N LYS A 119 10.84 7.80 -5.48
CA LYS A 119 10.59 8.54 -6.74
C LYS A 119 9.60 9.68 -6.52
N LEU A 120 8.50 9.41 -5.82
CA LEU A 120 7.52 10.44 -5.50
C LEU A 120 8.15 11.57 -4.67
N GLN A 121 8.98 11.24 -3.67
CA GLN A 121 9.67 12.24 -2.86
C GLN A 121 10.63 13.10 -3.69
N GLN A 122 11.37 12.47 -4.61
CA GLN A 122 12.26 13.18 -5.54
C GLN A 122 11.48 14.12 -6.47
N ASP A 123 10.39 13.64 -7.07
CA ASP A 123 9.53 14.44 -7.96
C ASP A 123 8.88 15.62 -7.23
N LEU A 124 8.40 15.39 -6.01
CA LEU A 124 7.86 16.43 -5.14
C LEU A 124 8.93 17.50 -4.88
N THR A 125 10.15 17.09 -4.52
CA THR A 125 11.27 18.00 -4.25
C THR A 125 11.63 18.84 -5.47
N ILE A 126 11.76 18.23 -6.65
CA ILE A 126 12.11 18.91 -7.91
C ILE A 126 11.05 19.96 -8.27
N ARG A 127 9.78 19.69 -7.97
CA ARG A 127 8.65 20.55 -8.34
C ARG A 127 8.22 21.52 -7.23
N SER A 128 9.00 21.64 -6.15
CA SER A 128 8.64 22.43 -4.97
C SER A 128 7.24 22.09 -4.44
N ALA A 129 6.87 20.80 -4.53
CA ALA A 129 5.65 20.25 -4.00
C ALA A 129 5.96 19.42 -2.75
N LYS A 130 4.99 19.30 -1.85
CA LYS A 130 5.17 18.68 -0.55
C LYS A 130 3.92 17.89 -0.16
N ILE A 131 4.15 16.73 0.45
CA ILE A 131 3.13 15.98 1.17
C ILE A 131 3.42 16.17 2.65
N GLU A 132 2.49 16.77 3.39
CA GLU A 132 2.65 17.03 4.82
C GLU A 132 1.58 16.27 5.60
N ARG A 133 2.05 15.47 6.57
CA ARG A 133 1.18 14.78 7.53
C ARG A 133 1.27 15.51 8.86
N LEU A 134 0.18 16.12 9.28
CA LEU A 134 0.12 16.91 10.51
C LEU A 134 -1.03 16.47 11.40
N THR A 135 -0.90 16.69 12.71
CA THR A 135 -1.95 16.42 13.70
C THR A 135 -2.59 17.73 14.13
N ILE A 136 -3.92 17.79 14.14
CA ILE A 136 -4.66 18.98 14.54
C ILE A 136 -4.55 19.17 16.06
N THR A 137 -3.96 20.29 16.47
CA THR A 137 -3.76 20.58 17.90
C THR A 137 -5.07 21.01 18.58
N ARG A 138 -5.16 20.83 19.90
CA ARG A 138 -6.37 21.09 20.71
C ARG A 138 -6.91 22.53 20.62
N HIS A 139 -6.15 23.47 20.07
CA HIS A 139 -6.53 24.89 19.92
C HIS A 139 -6.30 25.43 18.52
N ALA A 140 -6.16 24.56 17.53
CA ALA A 140 -6.01 24.96 16.15
C ALA A 140 -7.25 25.71 15.64
N ALA A 141 -7.04 26.65 14.73
CA ALA A 141 -8.14 27.38 14.08
C ALA A 141 -9.07 26.44 13.28
N ALA A 142 -8.55 25.29 12.84
CA ALA A 142 -9.30 24.26 12.14
C ALA A 142 -10.33 23.50 13.01
N VAL A 143 -10.16 23.43 14.33
CA VAL A 143 -11.03 22.60 15.20
C VAL A 143 -12.48 23.09 15.16
N GLY A 144 -13.39 22.18 14.82
CA GLY A 144 -14.83 22.47 14.69
C GLY A 144 -15.22 23.18 13.40
N GLN A 145 -14.27 23.45 12.50
CA GLN A 145 -14.53 23.99 11.16
C GLN A 145 -14.77 22.85 10.17
N THR A 146 -15.57 23.14 9.14
CA THR A 146 -15.74 22.24 8.00
C THR A 146 -14.57 22.38 7.03
N LEU A 147 -14.38 21.39 6.15
CA LEU A 147 -13.41 21.46 5.07
C LEU A 147 -13.63 22.70 4.19
N SER A 148 -14.89 23.07 3.90
CA SER A 148 -15.23 24.27 3.12
C SER A 148 -14.78 25.59 3.76
N ALA A 149 -14.60 25.61 5.08
CA ALA A 149 -14.14 26.79 5.83
C ALA A 149 -12.61 26.92 5.84
N MET A 150 -11.88 25.96 5.27
CA MET A 150 -10.44 26.04 5.11
C MET A 150 -10.05 27.25 4.24
N PRO A 151 -8.96 27.97 4.57
CA PRO A 151 -8.43 29.00 3.69
C PRO A 151 -8.22 28.45 2.28
N ARG A 152 -8.82 29.09 1.28
CA ARG A 152 -8.74 28.65 -0.11
C ARG A 152 -7.30 28.71 -0.59
N SER A 153 -6.79 27.59 -1.08
CA SER A 153 -5.56 27.50 -1.84
C SER A 153 -5.89 26.86 -3.19
N ALA A 154 -5.29 27.39 -4.26
CA ALA A 154 -5.47 26.85 -5.61
C ALA A 154 -4.63 25.59 -5.85
N SER A 155 -3.64 25.31 -4.99
CA SER A 155 -2.63 24.29 -5.22
C SER A 155 -2.47 23.30 -4.06
N VAL A 156 -3.22 23.45 -2.97
CA VAL A 156 -3.20 22.53 -1.83
C VAL A 156 -4.51 21.77 -1.75
N HIS A 157 -4.39 20.45 -1.71
CA HIS A 157 -5.48 19.51 -1.55
C HIS A 157 -5.30 18.70 -0.28
N ILE A 158 -6.40 18.41 0.39
CA ILE A 158 -6.41 17.40 1.45
C ILE A 158 -6.58 16.04 0.78
N ALA A 159 -5.57 15.18 0.91
CA ALA A 159 -5.64 13.84 0.36
C ALA A 159 -6.48 12.90 1.24
N SER A 160 -6.34 13.03 2.56
CA SER A 160 -7.12 12.25 3.53
C SER A 160 -7.09 12.88 4.91
N VAL A 161 -8.05 12.47 5.74
CA VAL A 161 -8.05 12.76 7.18
C VAL A 161 -8.13 11.43 7.91
N LEU A 162 -7.19 11.16 8.82
CA LEU A 162 -7.23 10.00 9.70
C LEU A 162 -7.77 10.41 11.07
N ARG A 163 -8.76 9.65 11.55
CA ARG A 163 -9.34 9.80 12.88
C ARG A 163 -9.21 8.48 13.63
N GLY A 164 -8.16 8.36 14.44
CA GLY A 164 -7.79 7.08 15.04
C GLY A 164 -7.51 6.03 13.94
N PRO A 165 -8.23 4.89 13.92
CA PRO A 165 -8.02 3.84 12.91
C PRO A 165 -8.75 4.09 11.59
N PHE A 166 -9.57 5.15 11.49
CA PHE A 166 -10.42 5.39 10.33
C PHE A 166 -9.79 6.37 9.36
N LEU A 167 -9.80 6.03 8.07
CA LEU A 167 -9.45 6.93 6.97
C LEU A 167 -10.73 7.56 6.40
N LEU A 168 -10.85 8.88 6.52
CA LEU A 168 -12.00 9.65 6.08
C LEU A 168 -11.69 10.31 4.74
N ALA A 169 -12.61 10.15 3.79
CA ALA A 169 -12.55 10.86 2.53
C ALA A 169 -12.77 12.37 2.75
N PRO A 170 -11.96 13.24 2.13
CA PRO A 170 -12.16 14.68 2.21
C PRO A 170 -13.48 15.03 1.52
N SER A 171 -14.43 15.55 2.29
CA SER A 171 -15.71 16.04 1.79
C SER A 171 -15.99 17.41 2.38
N GLU A 172 -16.71 18.25 1.65
CA GLU A 172 -17.00 19.64 2.06
C GLU A 172 -17.64 19.72 3.47
N GLY A 173 -18.48 18.74 3.82
CA GLY A 173 -19.12 18.64 5.14
C GLY A 173 -18.25 18.03 6.25
N LEU A 174 -17.01 17.63 5.98
CA LEU A 174 -16.13 17.02 6.97
C LEU A 174 -15.71 18.05 8.02
N ILE A 175 -16.08 17.81 9.28
CA ILE A 175 -15.69 18.67 10.42
C ILE A 175 -14.39 18.13 11.03
N PHE A 176 -13.40 19.00 11.12
CA PHE A 176 -12.11 18.71 11.76
C PHE A 176 -12.24 18.65 13.28
N ARG A 177 -11.56 17.68 13.89
CA ARG A 177 -11.48 17.47 15.33
C ARG A 177 -10.03 17.53 15.81
N THR A 178 -9.85 17.77 17.10
CA THR A 178 -8.56 17.59 17.76
C THR A 178 -8.07 16.15 17.56
N ASP A 179 -6.77 16.00 17.38
CA ASP A 179 -6.07 14.74 17.14
C ASP A 179 -6.40 14.04 15.81
N ASP A 180 -7.22 14.68 14.96
CA ASP A 180 -7.28 14.28 13.55
C ASP A 180 -5.91 14.47 12.90
N ILE A 181 -5.52 13.53 12.05
CA ILE A 181 -4.30 13.63 11.25
C ILE A 181 -4.72 14.00 9.83
N VAL A 182 -4.25 15.14 9.35
CA VAL A 182 -4.54 15.64 8.01
C VAL A 182 -3.33 15.40 7.12
N VAL A 183 -3.57 14.86 5.92
CA VAL A 183 -2.55 14.72 4.88
C VAL A 183 -2.81 15.78 3.81
N LEU A 184 -1.92 16.77 3.74
CA LEU A 184 -1.93 17.84 2.75
C LEU A 184 -0.99 17.49 1.59
N ILE A 185 -1.38 17.84 0.37
CA ILE A 185 -0.54 17.73 -0.82
C ILE A 185 -0.64 19.04 -1.59
N GLY A 186 0.48 19.65 -1.94
CA GLY A 186 0.48 20.87 -2.75
C GLY A 186 1.84 21.52 -2.88
N VAL A 187 1.87 22.77 -3.33
CA VAL A 187 3.11 23.57 -3.40
C VAL A 187 3.61 23.85 -1.98
N GLU A 188 4.90 23.64 -1.74
CA GLU A 188 5.53 23.70 -0.41
C GLU A 188 5.20 24.99 0.35
N SER A 189 5.32 26.15 -0.30
CA SER A 189 5.06 27.45 0.31
C SER A 189 3.60 27.67 0.72
N GLU A 190 2.64 27.07 0.03
CA GLU A 190 1.22 27.14 0.38
C GLU A 190 0.85 26.11 1.45
N VAL A 191 1.45 24.92 1.39
CA VAL A 191 1.31 23.88 2.43
C VAL A 191 1.79 24.44 3.77
N ASP A 192 2.98 25.04 3.84
CA ASP A 192 3.54 25.58 5.08
C ASP A 192 2.67 26.70 5.68
N ARG A 193 2.02 27.52 4.83
CA ARG A 193 1.04 28.50 5.30
C ARG A 193 -0.16 27.82 5.94
N LEU A 194 -0.71 26.79 5.31
CA LEU A 194 -1.88 26.05 5.81
C LEU A 194 -1.58 25.22 7.07
N VAL A 195 -0.35 24.75 7.24
CA VAL A 195 0.09 24.06 8.47
C VAL A 195 -0.22 24.91 9.71
N THR A 196 -0.05 26.23 9.63
CA THR A 196 -0.37 27.13 10.74
C THR A 196 -1.85 27.09 11.13
N TRP A 197 -2.77 26.93 10.18
CA TRP A 197 -4.21 26.86 10.47
C TRP A 197 -4.59 25.61 11.28
N PHE A 198 -3.88 24.49 11.05
CA PHE A 198 -4.09 23.22 11.74
C PHE A 198 -3.29 23.06 13.04
N THR A 199 -2.28 23.90 13.27
CA THR A 199 -1.36 23.73 14.42
C THR A 199 -1.32 24.93 15.37
N SER A 200 -1.53 26.15 14.85
CA SER A 200 -1.41 27.39 15.62
C SER A 200 -2.62 27.65 16.48
N LYS A 201 -2.36 28.13 17.70
CA LYS A 201 -3.38 28.47 18.69
C LYS A 201 -4.23 29.63 18.17
N ARG A 202 -5.54 29.43 18.04
CA ARG A 202 -6.51 30.47 17.69
C ARG A 202 -6.38 31.65 18.65
N THR A 203 -5.98 32.82 18.15
CA THR A 203 -6.12 34.08 18.89
C THR A 203 -7.59 34.45 18.90
N LEU A 204 -8.24 34.28 20.05
CA LEU A 204 -9.57 34.85 20.31
C LEU A 204 -9.42 36.37 20.34
N ASN A 205 -9.62 37.04 19.21
CA ASN A 205 -9.92 38.46 19.22
C ASN A 205 -11.30 38.63 19.86
N ALA A 206 -11.30 39.00 21.14
CA ALA A 206 -12.50 39.36 21.88
C ALA A 206 -13.21 40.49 21.14
N ALA A 207 -14.43 40.21 20.68
CA ALA A 207 -15.32 41.22 20.14
C ALA A 207 -15.53 42.30 21.21
N THR A 208 -15.11 43.52 20.89
CA THR A 208 -15.44 44.74 21.62
C THR A 208 -16.96 44.91 21.62
N THR A 209 -17.58 44.56 22.74
CA THR A 209 -18.94 44.97 23.07
C THR A 209 -18.90 46.46 23.40
N LYS A 210 -19.21 47.31 22.42
CA LYS A 210 -19.71 48.66 22.68
C LYS A 210 -21.11 48.50 23.26
N SER A 211 -21.28 48.75 24.56
CA SER A 211 -22.57 49.20 25.11
C SER A 211 -22.55 50.72 25.19
N ALA A 212 -23.66 51.28 24.72
CA ALA A 212 -24.04 52.68 24.81
C ALA A 212 -24.43 53.07 26.25
#